data_AF-A0A7X3QEP8-F1
#
_entry.id   AF-A0A7X3QEP8-F1
#
_cell.length_a   1.000
_cell.length_b   1.000
_cell.length_c   1.000
_cell.angle_alpha   90.00
_cell.angle_beta   90.00
_cell.angle_gamma   90.00
#
_symmetry.space_group_name_H-M   'P 1'
#
loop_
_entity.id
_entity.type
_entity.pdbx_description
1 polymer ?
#
loop_
_entity_poly.entity_id
_entity_poly.type
_entity_poly.pdbx_seq_one_letter_code
_entity_poly.pdbx_strand_id
1 'polypeptide(L)'
;MHSANQRIVSAVLIAVVLAVPAAAQEFAAGEPIGALNEDGVWQPMSDNVTVYGSFHFSESCTFDPDKNLILAMNTGNREGTSENDGYVSLINPDGSVHTPKWIGATRDGLELYDPLGSAISNGVLYTVDVGYVRLFDLETGRPLRSIPVPESTILNGIAVADDGTVYASNTRNPEQMWKVTTDGDVSLFADGVPLAAPNGVAIDPDGNIVVVNVNDNAIITYDQDGAVIRIERSVEGGNDGIVITADGTKYASSVRYGSVSRIRPGRQAEIIAAGIPSAASMCYDSTQNQLVIPLNSNYALAFVPLDSQD
;
A
#
# COMPACT_ATOMS: atom_id res chain seq x y z
N MET A 1 7.49 82.99 37.75
CA MET A 1 6.99 82.13 36.66
C MET A 1 7.97 82.21 35.50
N HIS A 2 8.19 81.09 34.79
CA HIS A 2 9.21 80.81 33.76
C HIS A 2 10.55 80.30 34.32
N SER A 3 11.19 79.24 33.83
CA SER A 3 10.84 78.10 32.97
C SER A 3 12.12 77.24 33.00
N ALA A 4 12.08 76.02 33.54
CA ALA A 4 13.24 75.13 33.58
C ALA A 4 13.41 74.44 32.22
N ASN A 5 14.51 74.73 31.52
CA ASN A 5 14.90 74.03 30.29
C ASN A 5 15.50 72.66 30.64
N GLN A 6 14.69 71.61 30.61
CA GLN A 6 15.19 70.22 30.55
C GLN A 6 15.71 69.95 29.13
N ARG A 7 17.02 69.73 28.99
CA ARG A 7 17.61 69.20 27.75
C ARG A 7 17.43 67.69 27.73
N ILE A 8 16.55 67.20 26.85
CA ILE A 8 16.39 65.79 26.55
C ILE A 8 17.58 65.37 25.66
N VAL A 9 18.47 64.54 26.18
CA VAL A 9 19.50 63.86 25.37
C VAL A 9 18.82 62.67 24.69
N SER A 10 18.58 62.78 23.38
CA SER A 10 18.09 61.66 22.59
C SER A 10 19.24 60.68 22.35
N ALA A 11 19.21 59.53 23.02
CA ALA A 11 20.13 58.43 22.73
C ALA A 11 19.68 57.78 21.42
N VAL A 12 20.47 57.94 20.36
CA VAL A 12 20.28 57.22 19.09
C VAL A 12 20.77 55.79 19.30
N LEU A 13 19.86 54.83 19.42
CA LEU A 13 20.19 53.41 19.36
C LEU A 13 20.49 53.06 17.89
N ILE A 14 21.77 52.91 17.54
CA ILE A 14 22.17 52.37 16.24
C ILE A 14 22.04 50.86 16.32
N ALA A 15 20.92 50.32 15.81
CA ALA A 15 20.79 48.89 15.58
C ALA A 15 21.68 48.50 14.39
N VAL A 16 22.81 47.87 14.67
CA VAL A 16 23.64 47.25 13.64
C VAL A 16 22.94 45.95 13.22
N VAL A 17 22.21 45.99 12.11
CA VAL A 17 21.71 44.78 11.46
C VAL A 17 22.90 44.10 10.79
N LEU A 18 23.42 43.04 11.42
CA LEU A 18 24.36 42.13 10.77
C LEU A 18 23.59 41.35 9.71
N ALA A 19 23.72 41.76 8.45
CA ALA A 19 23.27 40.95 7.32
C ALA A 19 24.17 39.71 7.27
N VAL A 20 23.67 38.58 7.75
CA VAL A 20 24.29 37.27 7.47
C VAL A 20 24.03 37.02 5.98
N PRO A 21 25.07 36.94 5.13
CA PRO A 21 24.84 36.58 3.74
C PRO A 21 24.25 35.17 3.74
N ALA A 22 23.03 35.04 3.21
CA ALA A 22 22.46 33.74 2.91
C ALA A 22 23.40 33.08 1.89
N ALA A 23 24.21 32.12 2.33
CA ALA A 23 24.96 31.28 1.43
C ALA A 23 23.93 30.53 0.58
N ALA A 24 23.94 30.77 -0.73
CA ALA A 24 23.17 29.95 -1.65
C ALA A 24 23.62 28.49 -1.43
N GLN A 25 22.67 27.61 -1.14
CA GLN A 25 22.95 26.18 -1.04
C GLN A 25 23.52 25.70 -2.37
N GLU A 26 24.57 24.88 -2.34
CA GLU A 26 25.11 24.30 -3.57
C GLU A 26 24.02 23.50 -4.29
N PHE A 27 23.93 23.69 -5.61
CA PHE A 27 23.03 22.90 -6.43
C PHE A 27 23.46 21.43 -6.36
N ALA A 28 22.54 20.57 -5.92
CA ALA A 28 22.66 19.13 -6.04
C ALA A 28 21.50 18.63 -6.92
N ALA A 29 21.82 17.79 -7.91
CA ALA A 29 20.80 17.04 -8.62
C ALA A 29 20.19 15.98 -7.69
N GLY A 30 19.00 15.48 -8.02
CA GLY A 30 18.45 14.31 -7.34
C GLY A 30 19.30 13.08 -7.60
N GLU A 31 19.43 12.22 -6.59
CA GLU A 31 20.05 10.91 -6.74
C GLU A 31 19.14 9.95 -7.52
N PRO A 32 19.71 8.87 -8.10
CA PRO A 32 18.90 7.77 -8.63
C PRO A 32 17.89 7.27 -7.59
N ILE A 33 16.76 6.77 -8.07
CA ILE A 33 15.74 6.20 -7.19
C ILE A 33 16.32 5.01 -6.40
N GLY A 34 16.03 4.98 -5.10
CA GLY A 34 16.62 4.03 -4.15
C GLY A 34 15.95 4.10 -2.77
N ALA A 35 16.30 3.18 -1.88
CA ALA A 35 15.76 3.11 -0.51
C ALA A 35 16.85 2.71 0.49
N LEU A 36 16.65 3.03 1.78
CA LEU A 36 17.50 2.50 2.85
C LEU A 36 17.03 1.09 3.21
N ASN A 37 17.95 0.14 3.27
CA ASN A 37 17.66 -1.20 3.77
C ASN A 37 17.48 -1.22 5.30
N GLU A 38 17.19 -2.38 5.90
CA GLU A 38 16.95 -2.48 7.35
C GLU A 38 18.16 -2.06 8.21
N ASP A 39 19.38 -2.26 7.70
CA ASP A 39 20.64 -1.84 8.33
C ASP A 39 20.94 -0.34 8.16
N GLY A 40 20.07 0.42 7.48
CA GLY A 40 20.27 1.85 7.21
C GLY A 40 21.27 2.15 6.10
N VAL A 41 21.58 1.16 5.26
CA VAL A 41 22.46 1.29 4.09
C VAL A 41 21.60 1.64 2.87
N TRP A 42 21.99 2.70 2.16
CA TRP A 42 21.33 3.08 0.91
C TRP A 42 21.55 2.02 -0.17
N GLN A 43 20.44 1.59 -0.79
CA GLN A 43 20.41 0.65 -1.89
C GLN A 43 19.91 1.37 -3.15
N PRO A 44 20.69 1.35 -4.26
CA PRO A 44 20.13 1.71 -5.55
C PRO A 44 19.01 0.74 -5.89
N MET A 45 18.01 1.21 -6.64
CA MET A 45 17.00 0.34 -7.20
C MET A 45 17.64 -0.76 -8.05
N SER A 46 17.16 -2.00 -7.88
CA SER A 46 17.68 -3.16 -8.62
C SER A 46 17.46 -3.04 -10.12
N ASP A 47 18.42 -3.53 -10.92
CA ASP A 47 18.43 -3.40 -12.39
C ASP A 47 17.23 -4.05 -13.09
N ASN A 48 16.56 -5.00 -12.43
CA ASN A 48 15.36 -5.66 -12.94
C ASN A 48 14.06 -4.89 -12.65
N VAL A 49 14.12 -3.73 -12.00
CA VAL A 49 12.92 -2.94 -11.66
C VAL A 49 12.72 -1.82 -12.67
N THR A 50 11.53 -1.73 -13.25
CA THR A 50 11.12 -0.59 -14.09
C THR A 50 10.01 0.19 -13.42
N VAL A 51 10.03 1.52 -13.49
CA VAL A 51 9.07 2.40 -12.81
C VAL A 51 8.30 3.27 -13.79
N TYR A 52 6.98 3.29 -13.65
CA TYR A 52 6.08 4.15 -14.41
C TYR A 52 5.28 5.05 -13.46
N GLY A 53 5.25 6.35 -13.75
CA GLY A 53 4.54 7.36 -12.96
C GLY A 53 3.13 7.66 -13.45
N SER A 54 2.55 8.74 -12.89
CA SER A 54 1.21 9.29 -13.17
C SER A 54 0.05 8.74 -12.33
N PHE A 55 0.34 8.40 -11.07
CA PHE A 55 -0.64 7.93 -10.09
C PHE A 55 -0.88 8.97 -8.99
N HIS A 56 -1.90 8.77 -8.16
CA HIS A 56 -2.11 9.55 -6.94
C HIS A 56 -2.18 8.58 -5.76
N PHE A 57 -1.14 8.58 -4.92
CA PHE A 57 -0.95 7.69 -3.78
C PHE A 57 -1.61 6.32 -3.99
N SER A 58 -0.99 5.47 -4.82
CA SER A 58 -1.49 4.11 -4.99
C SER A 58 -1.01 3.24 -3.83
N GLU A 59 -1.94 2.62 -3.12
CA GLU A 59 -1.63 1.72 -2.00
C GLU A 59 -1.62 0.26 -2.48
N SER A 60 -2.68 -0.15 -3.16
CA SER A 60 -2.86 -1.48 -3.74
C SER A 60 -2.95 -1.49 -5.26
N CYS A 61 -2.61 -2.63 -5.83
CA CYS A 61 -3.05 -3.02 -7.15
C CYS A 61 -3.66 -4.43 -7.12
N THR A 62 -4.43 -4.76 -8.15
CA THR A 62 -4.87 -6.14 -8.46
C THR A 62 -4.73 -6.36 -9.97
N PHE A 63 -4.39 -7.58 -10.38
CA PHE A 63 -4.33 -7.96 -11.80
C PHE A 63 -5.60 -8.68 -12.24
N ASP A 64 -6.17 -8.26 -13.36
CA ASP A 64 -7.25 -8.93 -14.06
C ASP A 64 -6.66 -9.74 -15.23
N PRO A 65 -6.55 -11.08 -15.13
CA PRO A 65 -5.97 -11.91 -16.18
C PRO A 65 -6.87 -12.04 -17.41
N ASP A 66 -8.18 -11.85 -17.29
CA ASP A 66 -9.12 -11.95 -18.41
C ASP A 66 -9.00 -10.73 -19.34
N LYS A 67 -8.77 -9.55 -18.74
CA LYS A 67 -8.54 -8.31 -19.49
C LYS A 67 -7.06 -8.04 -19.78
N ASN A 68 -6.17 -8.76 -19.09
CA ASN A 68 -4.73 -8.51 -19.09
C ASN A 68 -4.41 -7.07 -18.70
N LEU A 69 -5.03 -6.60 -17.60
CA LEU A 69 -4.92 -5.23 -17.10
C LEU A 69 -4.64 -5.23 -15.60
N ILE A 70 -3.89 -4.22 -15.16
CA ILE A 70 -3.62 -3.94 -13.75
C ILE A 70 -4.57 -2.85 -13.28
N LEU A 71 -5.28 -3.10 -12.19
CA LEU A 71 -6.13 -2.14 -11.51
C LEU A 71 -5.32 -1.51 -10.38
N ALA A 72 -4.99 -0.22 -10.49
CA ALA A 72 -4.29 0.51 -9.44
C ALA A 72 -5.27 1.35 -8.61
N MET A 73 -5.27 1.14 -7.30
CA MET A 73 -6.14 1.82 -6.34
C MET A 73 -5.50 3.13 -5.91
N ASN A 74 -6.04 4.25 -6.37
CA ASN A 74 -5.53 5.59 -6.08
C ASN A 74 -6.38 6.21 -4.99
N THR A 75 -5.76 6.66 -3.90
CA THR A 75 -6.52 7.26 -2.81
C THR A 75 -7.00 8.65 -3.16
N GLY A 76 -7.91 9.17 -2.35
CA GLY A 76 -8.33 10.55 -2.41
C GLY A 76 -7.31 11.50 -1.80
N ASN A 77 -7.66 12.79 -1.78
CA ASN A 77 -6.90 13.78 -1.04
C ASN A 77 -7.16 13.60 0.47
N ARG A 78 -6.16 13.09 1.17
CA ARG A 78 -6.23 12.83 2.63
C ARG A 78 -6.08 14.08 3.50
N GLU A 79 -6.02 15.27 2.92
CA GLU A 79 -5.92 16.52 3.67
C GLU A 79 -7.30 16.95 4.19
N GLY A 80 -7.54 16.78 5.50
CA GLY A 80 -8.79 17.21 6.14
C GLY A 80 -9.81 16.07 6.25
N THR A 81 -11.04 16.31 5.79
CA THR A 81 -12.07 15.25 5.72
C THR A 81 -11.88 14.48 4.42
N SER A 82 -11.77 13.15 4.49
CA SER A 82 -11.72 12.30 3.28
C SER A 82 -12.84 12.68 2.32
N GLU A 83 -12.47 13.21 1.17
CA GLU A 83 -13.40 13.51 0.10
C GLU A 83 -13.70 12.23 -0.70
N ASN A 84 -14.84 12.23 -1.40
CA ASN A 84 -15.19 11.13 -2.29
C ASN A 84 -14.47 11.28 -3.63
N ASP A 85 -13.14 11.29 -3.60
CA ASP A 85 -12.27 11.58 -4.75
C ASP A 85 -11.23 10.49 -5.04
N GLY A 86 -11.29 9.36 -4.35
CA GLY A 86 -10.56 8.14 -4.68
C GLY A 86 -10.98 7.57 -6.04
N TYR A 87 -10.06 6.87 -6.70
CA TYR A 87 -10.30 6.33 -8.04
C TYR A 87 -9.46 5.10 -8.38
N VAL A 88 -9.89 4.36 -9.40
CA VAL A 88 -9.18 3.19 -9.93
C VAL A 88 -8.66 3.51 -11.32
N SER A 89 -7.37 3.25 -11.54
CA SER A 89 -6.73 3.34 -12.86
C SER A 89 -6.59 1.95 -13.48
N LEU A 90 -6.74 1.85 -14.81
CA LEU A 90 -6.41 0.65 -15.58
C LEU A 90 -5.08 0.87 -16.29
N ILE A 91 -4.13 -0.03 -16.07
CA ILE A 91 -2.75 0.05 -16.55
C ILE A 91 -2.44 -1.19 -17.37
N ASN A 92 -1.78 -1.00 -18.50
CA ASN A 92 -1.29 -2.10 -19.30
C ASN A 92 -0.05 -2.73 -18.63
N PRO A 93 0.21 -4.02 -18.87
CA PRO A 93 1.37 -4.72 -18.31
C PRO A 93 2.75 -4.14 -18.67
N ASP A 94 2.83 -3.32 -19.72
CA ASP A 94 4.03 -2.59 -20.11
C ASP A 94 4.18 -1.24 -19.39
N GLY A 95 3.31 -0.94 -18.42
CA GLY A 95 3.30 0.30 -17.65
C GLY A 95 2.60 1.48 -18.33
N SER A 96 2.18 1.34 -19.59
CA SER A 96 1.39 2.39 -20.26
C SER A 96 -0.01 2.49 -19.66
N VAL A 97 -0.54 3.71 -19.54
CA VAL A 97 -1.89 3.94 -19.00
C VAL A 97 -2.94 3.54 -20.03
N HIS A 98 -3.85 2.63 -19.66
CA HIS A 98 -5.01 2.28 -20.48
C HIS A 98 -6.17 3.26 -20.21
N THR A 99 -6.63 3.34 -18.95
CA THR A 99 -7.71 4.24 -18.53
C THR A 99 -7.33 4.90 -17.19
N PRO A 100 -7.05 6.21 -17.15
CA PRO A 100 -6.51 6.86 -15.95
C PRO A 100 -7.51 6.97 -14.79
N LYS A 101 -8.83 7.05 -15.05
CA LYS A 101 -9.88 7.13 -14.03
C LYS A 101 -11.08 6.30 -14.48
N TRP A 102 -11.05 5.01 -14.20
CA TRP A 102 -12.11 4.08 -14.57
C TRP A 102 -13.26 4.08 -13.57
N ILE A 103 -12.98 3.85 -12.28
CA ILE A 103 -13.94 3.97 -11.17
C ILE A 103 -13.57 5.21 -10.34
N GLY A 104 -14.55 5.90 -9.75
CA GLY A 104 -14.32 7.04 -8.85
C GLY A 104 -14.09 8.39 -9.56
N ALA A 105 -13.93 9.46 -8.75
CA ALA A 105 -13.61 10.88 -9.04
C ALA A 105 -14.32 11.60 -10.22
N THR A 106 -15.10 10.90 -11.03
CA THR A 106 -15.64 11.33 -12.32
C THR A 106 -17.01 10.68 -12.62
N ARG A 107 -17.61 10.01 -11.62
CA ARG A 107 -18.85 9.25 -11.77
C ARG A 107 -19.84 9.59 -10.66
N ASP A 108 -20.99 10.13 -11.05
CA ASP A 108 -22.09 10.43 -10.14
C ASP A 108 -22.65 9.13 -9.51
N GLY A 109 -22.97 9.19 -8.22
CA GLY A 109 -23.63 8.10 -7.50
C GLY A 109 -22.72 6.94 -7.08
N LEU A 110 -21.40 7.12 -7.13
CA LEU A 110 -20.41 6.16 -6.66
C LEU A 110 -19.68 6.69 -5.42
N GLU A 111 -19.38 5.82 -4.47
CA GLU A 111 -18.58 6.13 -3.28
C GLU A 111 -17.25 5.38 -3.32
N LEU A 112 -16.15 6.13 -3.27
CA LEU A 112 -14.78 5.62 -3.17
C LEU A 112 -13.90 6.78 -2.68
N TYR A 113 -13.41 6.69 -1.45
CA TYR A 113 -12.74 7.79 -0.77
C TYR A 113 -11.22 7.58 -0.76
N ASP A 114 -10.75 6.58 -0.02
CA ASP A 114 -9.36 6.24 0.22
C ASP A 114 -9.15 4.71 0.10
N PRO A 115 -9.34 4.10 -1.08
CA PRO A 115 -9.15 2.66 -1.23
C PRO A 115 -7.72 2.26 -0.92
N LEU A 116 -7.55 1.35 0.05
CA LEU A 116 -6.24 0.85 0.46
C LEU A 116 -5.95 -0.49 -0.20
N GLY A 117 -6.62 -1.57 0.19
CA GLY A 117 -6.48 -2.89 -0.43
C GLY A 117 -7.55 -3.21 -1.47
N SER A 118 -7.19 -4.02 -2.47
CA SER A 118 -8.09 -4.56 -3.48
C SER A 118 -7.90 -6.05 -3.76
N ALA A 119 -8.95 -6.69 -4.26
CA ALA A 119 -8.92 -8.07 -4.75
C ALA A 119 -10.01 -8.30 -5.80
N ILE A 120 -9.82 -9.27 -6.69
CA ILE A 120 -10.82 -9.69 -7.67
C ILE A 120 -11.27 -11.11 -7.36
N SER A 121 -12.59 -11.35 -7.37
CA SER A 121 -13.16 -12.69 -7.33
C SER A 121 -14.50 -12.72 -8.06
N ASN A 122 -14.75 -13.78 -8.84
CA ASN A 122 -16.04 -14.04 -9.49
C ASN A 122 -16.64 -12.84 -10.26
N GLY A 123 -15.81 -12.07 -10.99
CA GLY A 123 -16.26 -10.90 -11.76
C GLY A 123 -16.56 -9.66 -10.92
N VAL A 124 -16.13 -9.62 -9.67
CA VAL A 124 -16.30 -8.50 -8.75
C VAL A 124 -14.94 -7.99 -8.29
N LEU A 125 -14.77 -6.66 -8.33
CA LEU A 125 -13.69 -5.95 -7.66
C LEU A 125 -14.13 -5.63 -6.23
N TYR A 126 -13.37 -6.11 -5.26
CA TYR A 126 -13.51 -5.81 -3.85
C TYR A 126 -12.43 -4.81 -3.45
N THR A 127 -12.78 -3.84 -2.61
CA THR A 127 -11.81 -2.94 -1.99
C THR A 127 -12.22 -2.61 -0.58
N VAL A 128 -11.24 -2.44 0.32
CA VAL A 128 -11.51 -1.76 1.60
C VAL A 128 -11.38 -0.25 1.41
N ASP A 129 -12.32 0.50 1.98
CA ASP A 129 -12.39 1.95 1.86
C ASP A 129 -13.11 2.56 3.07
N VAL A 130 -12.41 3.38 3.86
CA VAL A 130 -12.93 4.16 5.01
C VAL A 130 -13.98 3.40 5.85
N GLY A 131 -13.61 2.22 6.35
CA GLY A 131 -14.48 1.39 7.21
C GLY A 131 -15.55 0.58 6.48
N TYR A 132 -15.46 0.46 5.16
CA TYR A 132 -16.33 -0.38 4.34
C TYR A 132 -15.52 -1.39 3.52
N VAL A 133 -16.14 -2.53 3.23
CA VAL A 133 -15.81 -3.33 2.05
C VAL A 133 -16.75 -2.90 0.93
N ARG A 134 -16.20 -2.41 -0.17
CA ARG A 134 -16.95 -1.97 -1.35
C ARG A 134 -16.77 -2.94 -2.50
N LEU A 135 -17.87 -3.24 -3.19
CA LEU A 135 -17.94 -4.17 -4.30
C LEU A 135 -18.34 -3.40 -5.56
N PHE A 136 -17.59 -3.63 -6.63
CA PHE A 136 -17.88 -3.11 -7.96
C PHE A 136 -17.94 -4.25 -8.96
N ASP A 137 -18.87 -4.15 -9.90
CA ASP A 137 -18.90 -5.03 -11.07
C ASP A 137 -17.62 -4.82 -11.88
N LEU A 138 -16.81 -5.87 -12.03
CA LEU A 138 -15.49 -5.76 -12.68
C LEU A 138 -15.60 -5.39 -14.16
N GLU A 139 -16.73 -5.71 -14.79
CA GLU A 139 -16.93 -5.40 -16.20
C GLU A 139 -17.25 -3.92 -16.43
N THR A 140 -18.18 -3.38 -15.66
CA THR A 140 -18.76 -2.06 -15.89
C THR A 140 -18.25 -0.98 -14.93
N GLY A 141 -17.65 -1.38 -13.81
CA GLY A 141 -17.26 -0.51 -12.71
C GLY A 141 -18.45 0.03 -11.91
N ARG A 142 -19.65 -0.54 -12.07
CA ARG A 142 -20.85 -0.13 -11.33
C ARG A 142 -20.76 -0.57 -9.87
N PRO A 143 -21.18 0.26 -8.91
CA PRO A 143 -21.24 -0.15 -7.52
C PRO A 143 -22.30 -1.25 -7.35
N LEU A 144 -21.93 -2.32 -6.66
CA LEU A 144 -22.81 -3.46 -6.36
C LEU A 144 -23.29 -3.39 -4.90
N ARG A 145 -22.36 -3.21 -3.97
CA ARG A 145 -22.66 -3.23 -2.53
C ARG A 145 -21.57 -2.50 -1.73
N SER A 146 -21.97 -1.91 -0.60
CA SER A 146 -21.07 -1.43 0.44
C SER A 146 -21.44 -2.13 1.75
N ILE A 147 -20.47 -2.76 2.41
CA ILE A 147 -20.68 -3.48 3.67
C ILE A 147 -19.89 -2.75 4.77
N PRO A 148 -20.56 -2.15 5.77
CA PRO A 148 -19.87 -1.46 6.86
C PRO A 148 -19.15 -2.44 7.77
N VAL A 149 -17.94 -2.08 8.20
CA VAL A 149 -17.15 -2.76 9.23
C VAL A 149 -17.00 -1.80 10.41
N PRO A 150 -18.05 -1.63 11.23
CA PRO A 150 -18.22 -0.45 12.10
C PRO A 150 -17.16 -0.31 13.21
N GLU A 151 -16.51 -1.40 13.61
CA GLU A 151 -15.48 -1.41 14.65
C GLU A 151 -14.05 -1.31 14.08
N SER A 152 -13.91 -1.24 12.75
CA SER A 152 -12.61 -1.04 12.12
C SER A 152 -12.10 0.38 12.32
N THR A 153 -10.78 0.51 12.30
CA THR A 153 -10.07 1.79 12.36
C THR A 153 -9.39 2.07 11.03
N ILE A 154 -8.40 1.26 10.65
CA ILE A 154 -7.71 1.35 9.36
C ILE A 154 -7.76 -0.03 8.70
N LEU A 155 -8.77 -0.24 7.85
CA LEU A 155 -8.77 -1.40 6.97
C LEU A 155 -7.72 -1.20 5.88
N ASN A 156 -6.80 -2.14 5.70
CA ASN A 156 -5.75 -2.04 4.69
C ASN A 156 -5.76 -3.21 3.69
N GLY A 157 -5.11 -4.33 4.01
CA GLY A 157 -5.05 -5.47 3.11
C GLY A 157 -6.37 -6.25 3.05
N ILE A 158 -6.64 -6.86 1.89
CA ILE A 158 -7.84 -7.66 1.65
C ILE A 158 -7.51 -8.91 0.83
N ALA A 159 -8.13 -10.04 1.18
CA ALA A 159 -8.20 -11.23 0.33
C ALA A 159 -9.64 -11.72 0.24
N VAL A 160 -10.00 -12.37 -0.87
CA VAL A 160 -11.36 -12.88 -1.11
C VAL A 160 -11.28 -14.36 -1.46
N ALA A 161 -11.97 -15.19 -0.69
CA ALA A 161 -12.07 -16.62 -0.94
C ALA A 161 -13.00 -16.91 -2.13
N ASP A 162 -12.95 -18.15 -2.64
CA ASP A 162 -13.75 -18.58 -3.79
C ASP A 162 -15.26 -18.45 -3.56
N ASP A 163 -15.71 -18.56 -2.32
CA ASP A 163 -17.10 -18.39 -1.90
C ASP A 163 -17.53 -16.92 -1.76
N GLY A 164 -16.60 -15.97 -1.98
CA GLY A 164 -16.83 -14.53 -1.84
C GLY A 164 -16.63 -14.00 -0.42
N THR A 165 -16.22 -14.83 0.54
CA THR A 165 -15.83 -14.39 1.88
C THR A 165 -14.60 -13.50 1.82
N VAL A 166 -14.68 -12.33 2.43
CA VAL A 166 -13.60 -11.36 2.51
C VAL A 166 -12.88 -11.49 3.84
N TYR A 167 -11.55 -11.50 3.80
CA TYR A 167 -10.67 -11.33 4.95
C TYR A 167 -9.93 -10.01 4.82
N ALA A 168 -10.04 -9.14 5.83
CA ALA A 168 -9.46 -7.81 5.80
C ALA A 168 -8.65 -7.52 7.06
N SER A 169 -7.47 -6.92 6.90
CA SER A 169 -6.66 -6.50 8.04
C SER A 169 -7.11 -5.16 8.59
N ASN A 170 -7.04 -5.01 9.91
CA ASN A 170 -7.19 -3.75 10.62
C ASN A 170 -5.83 -3.37 11.23
N THR A 171 -5.09 -2.51 10.52
CA THR A 171 -3.65 -2.32 10.72
C THR A 171 -3.29 -1.51 11.97
N ARG A 172 -4.24 -0.76 12.53
CA ARG A 172 -4.03 0.08 13.72
C ARG A 172 -4.89 -0.41 14.87
N ASN A 173 -4.49 -0.07 16.09
CA ASN A 173 -5.19 -0.53 17.29
C ASN A 173 -6.71 -0.31 17.22
N PRO A 174 -7.52 -1.34 17.55
CA PRO A 174 -7.10 -2.71 17.86
C PRO A 174 -6.57 -3.46 16.62
N GLU A 175 -5.40 -4.07 16.73
CA GLU A 175 -4.79 -4.85 15.64
C GLU A 175 -5.55 -6.18 15.46
N GLN A 176 -6.25 -6.31 14.34
CA GLN A 176 -7.26 -7.35 14.13
C GLN A 176 -7.32 -7.80 12.67
N MET A 177 -7.94 -8.95 12.45
CA MET A 177 -8.40 -9.44 11.17
C MET A 177 -9.92 -9.58 11.20
N TRP A 178 -10.59 -9.07 10.17
CA TRP A 178 -12.04 -9.16 9.98
C TRP A 178 -12.38 -10.23 8.95
N LYS A 179 -13.51 -10.90 9.16
CA LYS A 179 -14.19 -11.77 8.19
C LYS A 179 -15.52 -11.12 7.81
N VAL A 180 -15.79 -11.01 6.52
CA VAL A 180 -17.05 -10.50 5.98
C VAL A 180 -17.63 -11.50 4.99
N THR A 181 -18.82 -12.01 5.26
CA THR A 181 -19.49 -13.00 4.39
C THR A 181 -20.22 -12.33 3.22
N THR A 182 -20.60 -13.10 2.21
CA THR A 182 -21.42 -12.61 1.09
C THR A 182 -22.78 -12.09 1.51
N ASP A 183 -23.32 -12.57 2.63
CA ASP A 183 -24.58 -12.08 3.21
C ASP A 183 -24.39 -10.74 3.93
N GLY A 184 -23.15 -10.32 4.16
CA GLY A 184 -22.77 -9.08 4.83
C GLY A 184 -22.60 -9.21 6.34
N ASP A 185 -22.51 -10.43 6.86
CA ASP A 185 -22.17 -10.65 8.27
C ASP A 185 -20.70 -10.32 8.49
N VAL A 186 -20.43 -9.55 9.54
CA VAL A 186 -19.09 -9.09 9.92
C VAL A 186 -18.72 -9.67 11.27
N SER A 187 -17.57 -10.33 11.36
CA SER A 187 -17.06 -10.92 12.60
C SER A 187 -15.54 -10.82 12.68
N LEU A 188 -15.00 -10.86 13.90
CA LEU A 188 -13.55 -11.04 14.08
C LEU A 188 -13.12 -12.42 13.57
N PHE A 189 -12.01 -12.42 12.83
CA PHE A 189 -11.34 -13.64 12.38
C PHE A 189 -10.16 -13.99 13.29
N ALA A 190 -9.34 -13.00 13.61
CA ALA A 190 -8.21 -13.14 14.51
C ALA A 190 -7.90 -11.80 15.19
N ASP A 191 -7.41 -11.85 16.43
CA ASP A 191 -6.94 -10.68 17.17
C ASP A 191 -5.74 -11.03 18.07
N GLY A 192 -5.03 -10.00 18.52
CA GLY A 192 -3.90 -10.16 19.42
C GLY A 192 -2.68 -10.86 18.80
N VAL A 193 -1.81 -11.41 19.64
CA VAL A 193 -0.54 -12.03 19.22
C VAL A 193 -0.83 -13.27 18.35
N PRO A 194 -0.16 -13.44 17.20
CA PRO A 194 1.07 -12.77 16.76
C PRO A 194 0.89 -11.55 15.82
N LEU A 195 -0.31 -10.97 15.69
CA LEU A 195 -0.48 -9.76 14.89
C LEU A 195 0.34 -8.60 15.47
N ALA A 196 1.00 -7.86 14.58
CA ALA A 196 1.80 -6.67 14.89
C ALA A 196 1.68 -5.66 13.74
N ALA A 197 0.64 -4.84 13.81
CA ALA A 197 0.13 -4.00 12.71
C ALA A 197 -0.09 -4.82 11.41
N PRO A 198 -1.11 -5.70 11.37
CA PRO A 198 -1.36 -6.57 10.23
C PRO A 198 -1.73 -5.74 9.00
N ASN A 199 -1.21 -6.12 7.85
CA ASN A 199 -1.36 -5.35 6.62
C ASN A 199 -1.78 -6.24 5.44
N GLY A 200 -0.90 -6.55 4.49
CA GLY A 200 -1.22 -7.39 3.34
C GLY A 200 -1.82 -8.74 3.75
N VAL A 201 -2.82 -9.16 2.99
CA VAL A 201 -3.58 -10.40 3.19
C VAL A 201 -3.61 -11.16 1.86
N ALA A 202 -3.35 -12.46 1.89
CA ALA A 202 -3.52 -13.36 0.76
C ALA A 202 -4.15 -14.68 1.22
N ILE A 203 -4.63 -15.48 0.27
CA ILE A 203 -5.07 -16.86 0.52
C ILE A 203 -4.07 -17.79 -0.17
N ASP A 204 -3.57 -18.78 0.56
CA ASP A 204 -2.66 -19.78 -0.02
C ASP A 204 -3.42 -20.88 -0.78
N PRO A 205 -2.75 -21.74 -1.58
CA PRO A 205 -3.41 -22.78 -2.36
C PRO A 205 -4.22 -23.81 -1.54
N ASP A 206 -3.98 -23.91 -0.23
CA ASP A 206 -4.73 -24.79 0.68
C ASP A 206 -5.96 -24.08 1.28
N GLY A 207 -6.21 -22.82 0.92
CA GLY A 207 -7.31 -22.01 1.43
C GLY A 207 -7.05 -21.37 2.79
N ASN A 208 -5.79 -21.32 3.23
CA ASN A 208 -5.40 -20.66 4.48
C ASN A 208 -5.21 -19.15 4.29
N ILE A 209 -5.43 -18.39 5.36
CA ILE A 209 -5.35 -16.94 5.35
C ILE A 209 -3.93 -16.54 5.77
N VAL A 210 -3.20 -15.87 4.88
CA VAL A 210 -1.83 -15.43 5.12
C VAL A 210 -1.79 -13.93 5.30
N VAL A 211 -1.21 -13.47 6.41
CA VAL A 211 -1.15 -12.07 6.82
C VAL A 211 0.30 -11.67 7.07
N VAL A 212 0.69 -10.48 6.61
CA VAL A 212 2.00 -9.90 6.95
C VAL A 212 1.87 -8.80 7.99
N ASN A 213 2.88 -8.68 8.84
CA ASN A 213 2.99 -7.64 9.85
C ASN A 213 3.90 -6.50 9.37
N VAL A 214 3.48 -5.25 9.59
CA VAL A 214 4.30 -4.06 9.29
C VAL A 214 5.37 -3.82 10.37
N ASN A 215 5.08 -4.16 11.63
CA ASN A 215 5.96 -3.81 12.75
C ASN A 215 7.10 -4.81 12.98
N ASP A 216 7.08 -5.95 12.30
CA ASP A 216 8.16 -6.93 12.30
C ASP A 216 8.29 -7.58 10.90
N ASN A 217 8.96 -8.72 10.81
CA ASN A 217 9.14 -9.47 9.56
C ASN A 217 8.26 -10.72 9.46
N ALA A 218 7.22 -10.85 10.31
CA ALA A 218 6.41 -12.05 10.37
C ALA A 218 5.42 -12.14 9.19
N ILE A 219 5.28 -13.36 8.69
CA ILE A 219 4.24 -13.79 7.75
C ILE A 219 3.49 -14.93 8.42
N ILE A 220 2.26 -14.67 8.82
CA ILE A 220 1.45 -15.55 9.66
C ILE A 220 0.43 -16.24 8.78
N THR A 221 0.39 -17.57 8.80
CA THR A 221 -0.65 -18.38 8.16
C THR A 221 -1.64 -18.85 9.22
N TYR A 222 -2.91 -18.52 9.02
CA TYR A 222 -4.05 -18.98 9.80
C TYR A 222 -4.84 -20.01 8.99
N ASP A 223 -5.34 -21.06 9.65
CA ASP A 223 -6.39 -21.87 9.05
C ASP A 223 -7.72 -21.07 8.97
N GLN A 224 -8.74 -21.67 8.35
CA GLN A 224 -10.04 -21.02 8.13
C GLN A 224 -10.84 -20.75 9.42
N ASP A 225 -10.45 -21.38 10.53
CA ASP A 225 -11.04 -21.20 11.86
C ASP A 225 -10.30 -20.13 12.69
N GLY A 226 -9.23 -19.54 12.14
CA GLY A 226 -8.46 -18.47 12.79
C GLY A 226 -7.35 -18.97 13.69
N ALA A 227 -6.96 -20.25 13.61
CA ALA A 227 -5.82 -20.76 14.35
C ALA A 227 -4.51 -20.55 13.57
N VAL A 228 -3.47 -20.07 14.25
CA VAL A 228 -2.12 -19.93 13.66
C VAL A 228 -1.53 -21.32 13.41
N ILE A 229 -1.26 -21.64 12.15
CA ILE A 229 -0.68 -22.93 11.74
C ILE A 229 0.77 -22.82 11.27
N ARG A 230 1.22 -21.63 10.88
CA ARG A 230 2.60 -21.39 10.43
C ARG A 230 3.01 -19.93 10.61
N ILE A 231 4.27 -19.70 10.96
CA ILE A 231 4.89 -18.37 10.95
C ILE A 231 6.21 -18.47 10.18
N GLU A 232 6.26 -17.79 9.04
CA GLU A 232 7.46 -17.58 8.23
C GLU A 232 7.98 -16.15 8.45
N ARG A 233 9.14 -15.83 7.86
CA ARG A 233 9.71 -14.48 7.95
C ARG A 233 10.24 -14.02 6.61
N SER A 234 9.96 -12.77 6.25
CA SER A 234 10.66 -12.04 5.18
C SER A 234 12.12 -11.78 5.57
N VAL A 235 12.95 -11.39 4.60
CA VAL A 235 14.36 -11.06 4.86
C VAL A 235 14.46 -9.81 5.74
N GLU A 236 13.67 -8.78 5.43
CA GLU A 236 13.61 -7.53 6.17
C GLU A 236 12.19 -7.31 6.75
N GLY A 237 12.09 -6.54 7.83
CA GLY A 237 10.81 -6.13 8.40
C GLY A 237 10.04 -5.10 7.54
N GLY A 238 8.97 -4.53 8.10
CA GLY A 238 8.23 -3.48 7.40
C GLY A 238 7.35 -4.01 6.28
N ASN A 239 6.87 -5.26 6.39
CA ASN A 239 6.08 -5.88 5.34
C ASN A 239 4.79 -5.09 5.07
N ASP A 240 4.41 -4.98 3.80
CA ASP A 240 3.19 -4.30 3.38
C ASP A 240 2.32 -5.22 2.52
N GLY A 241 2.70 -5.45 1.27
CA GLY A 241 2.01 -6.38 0.37
C GLY A 241 2.46 -7.83 0.50
N ILE A 242 1.54 -8.75 0.17
CA ILE A 242 1.82 -10.18 0.05
C ILE A 242 1.09 -10.75 -1.16
N VAL A 243 1.80 -11.53 -1.96
CA VAL A 243 1.25 -12.33 -3.06
C VAL A 243 1.68 -13.77 -2.84
N ILE A 244 0.80 -14.72 -3.17
CA ILE A 244 1.09 -16.15 -3.14
C ILE A 244 0.77 -16.73 -4.51
N THR A 245 1.76 -17.37 -5.13
CA THR A 245 1.59 -18.04 -6.42
C THR A 245 1.09 -19.48 -6.23
N ALA A 246 0.59 -20.09 -7.30
CA ALA A 246 -0.07 -21.41 -7.26
C ALA A 246 0.82 -22.55 -6.70
N ASP A 247 2.15 -22.41 -6.78
CA ASP A 247 3.12 -23.34 -6.21
C ASP A 247 3.38 -23.12 -4.70
N GLY A 248 2.70 -22.16 -4.08
CA GLY A 248 2.87 -21.78 -2.67
C GLY A 248 4.03 -20.82 -2.41
N THR A 249 4.72 -20.33 -3.45
CA THR A 249 5.75 -19.31 -3.29
C THR A 249 5.12 -17.99 -2.87
N LYS A 250 5.68 -17.37 -1.81
CA LYS A 250 5.22 -16.08 -1.28
C LYS A 250 6.18 -14.97 -1.69
N TYR A 251 5.62 -13.82 -2.01
CA TYR A 251 6.34 -12.58 -2.27
C TYR A 251 5.85 -11.49 -1.33
N ALA A 252 6.74 -10.89 -0.55
CA ALA A 252 6.40 -9.84 0.42
C ALA A 252 7.23 -8.58 0.17
N SER A 253 6.59 -7.42 0.07
CA SER A 253 7.24 -6.11 -0.09
C SER A 253 7.50 -5.50 1.28
N SER A 254 8.61 -4.77 1.40
CA SER A 254 8.87 -3.93 2.56
C SER A 254 8.62 -2.46 2.21
N VAL A 255 7.55 -1.87 2.75
CA VAL A 255 7.28 -0.43 2.57
C VAL A 255 8.30 0.43 3.31
N ARG A 256 8.96 -0.12 4.34
CA ARG A 256 9.97 0.60 5.12
C ARG A 256 11.35 0.56 4.45
N TYR A 257 11.71 -0.57 3.85
CA TYR A 257 13.08 -0.84 3.42
C TYR A 257 13.23 -1.06 1.91
N GLY A 258 12.12 -1.18 1.19
CA GLY A 258 12.09 -1.21 -0.27
C GLY A 258 12.58 -2.51 -0.90
N SER A 259 12.63 -3.60 -0.13
CA SER A 259 12.93 -4.93 -0.62
C SER A 259 11.67 -5.72 -0.99
N VAL A 260 11.86 -6.73 -1.84
CA VAL A 260 10.88 -7.77 -2.13
C VAL A 260 11.50 -9.11 -1.75
N SER A 261 10.94 -9.74 -0.72
CA SER A 261 11.33 -11.07 -0.26
C SER A 261 10.55 -12.15 -1.03
N ARG A 262 11.24 -13.17 -1.53
CA ARG A 262 10.67 -14.43 -2.06
C ARG A 262 10.86 -15.55 -1.05
N ILE A 263 9.81 -16.32 -0.80
CA ILE A 263 9.83 -17.48 0.10
C ILE A 263 9.18 -18.65 -0.62
N ARG A 264 10.01 -19.60 -1.08
CA ARG A 264 9.51 -20.86 -1.65
C ARG A 264 9.17 -21.86 -0.53
N PRO A 265 8.22 -22.80 -0.74
CA PRO A 265 7.90 -23.81 0.25
C PRO A 265 9.14 -24.55 0.78
N GLY A 266 9.32 -24.54 2.10
CA GLY A 266 10.44 -25.21 2.77
C GLY A 266 11.82 -24.55 2.57
N ARG A 267 11.89 -23.34 1.98
CA ARG A 267 13.12 -22.57 1.79
C ARG A 267 13.13 -21.34 2.70
N GLN A 268 14.32 -20.80 2.97
CA GLN A 268 14.46 -19.49 3.61
C GLN A 268 14.09 -18.37 2.63
N ALA A 269 13.73 -17.22 3.18
CA ALA A 269 13.49 -16.01 2.40
C ALA A 269 14.77 -15.53 1.71
N GLU A 270 14.62 -14.96 0.51
CA GLU A 270 15.69 -14.28 -0.22
C GLU A 270 15.16 -12.98 -0.84
N ILE A 271 16.01 -11.97 -0.99
CA ILE A 271 15.66 -10.71 -1.67
C ILE A 271 15.79 -10.91 -3.17
N ILE A 272 14.73 -10.57 -3.92
CA ILE A 272 14.73 -10.63 -5.40
C ILE A 272 14.71 -9.25 -6.08
N ALA A 273 14.40 -8.21 -5.30
CA ALA A 273 14.50 -6.82 -5.70
C ALA A 273 14.69 -5.95 -4.45
N ALA A 274 15.44 -4.87 -4.58
CA ALA A 274 15.75 -3.93 -3.51
C ALA A 274 15.76 -2.49 -4.03
N GLY A 275 15.78 -1.52 -3.10
CA GLY A 275 15.86 -0.11 -3.43
C GLY A 275 14.57 0.46 -4.03
N ILE A 276 13.42 -0.18 -3.82
CA ILE A 276 12.10 0.31 -4.27
C ILE A 276 11.55 1.25 -3.18
N PRO A 277 11.53 2.58 -3.38
CA PRO A 277 11.12 3.49 -2.31
C PRO A 277 9.64 3.30 -1.96
N SER A 278 9.35 3.14 -0.67
CA SER A 278 7.99 3.00 -0.18
C SER A 278 7.18 1.94 -0.94
N ALA A 279 7.80 0.77 -1.15
CA ALA A 279 7.20 -0.39 -1.80
C ALA A 279 5.99 -0.88 -1.00
N ALA A 280 4.80 -0.38 -1.35
CA ALA A 280 3.56 -0.61 -0.64
C ALA A 280 3.03 -2.02 -0.93
N SER A 281 1.74 -2.19 -1.22
CA SER A 281 1.19 -3.50 -1.56
C SER A 281 1.80 -4.09 -2.86
N MET A 282 1.27 -5.21 -3.34
CA MET A 282 1.66 -5.74 -4.65
C MET A 282 0.56 -6.60 -5.28
N CYS A 283 0.60 -6.73 -6.59
CA CYS A 283 -0.18 -7.70 -7.35
C CYS A 283 0.72 -8.55 -8.25
N TYR A 284 0.23 -9.74 -8.61
CA TYR A 284 0.91 -10.64 -9.53
C TYR A 284 0.22 -10.64 -10.89
N ASP A 285 0.95 -10.15 -11.88
CA ASP A 285 0.61 -10.32 -13.28
C ASP A 285 1.05 -11.73 -13.71
N SER A 286 0.07 -12.64 -13.71
CA SER A 286 0.26 -14.05 -14.04
C SER A 286 0.50 -14.31 -15.52
N THR A 287 0.17 -13.35 -16.39
CA THR A 287 0.36 -13.51 -17.84
C THR A 287 1.77 -13.12 -18.26
N GLN A 288 2.34 -12.06 -17.67
CA GLN A 288 3.71 -11.60 -17.93
C GLN A 288 4.72 -12.18 -16.94
N ASN A 289 4.25 -12.88 -15.90
CA ASN A 289 5.05 -13.41 -14.80
C ASN A 289 5.88 -12.30 -14.12
N GLN A 290 5.21 -11.29 -13.61
CA GLN A 290 5.85 -10.15 -12.94
C GLN A 290 5.06 -9.70 -11.72
N LEU A 291 5.75 -9.09 -10.76
CA LEU A 291 5.12 -8.36 -9.67
C LEU A 291 4.95 -6.90 -10.06
N VAL A 292 3.83 -6.31 -9.66
CA VAL A 292 3.58 -4.87 -9.78
C VAL A 292 3.37 -4.31 -8.39
N ILE A 293 4.09 -3.24 -8.07
CA ILE A 293 4.25 -2.74 -6.71
C ILE A 293 3.99 -1.22 -6.73
N PRO A 294 2.96 -0.72 -6.05
CA PRO A 294 2.79 0.70 -5.86
C PRO A 294 3.90 1.33 -5.00
N LEU A 295 4.40 2.48 -5.43
CA LEU A 295 5.31 3.32 -4.66
C LEU A 295 4.50 4.52 -4.16
N ASN A 296 3.77 4.31 -3.06
CA ASN A 296 2.68 5.20 -2.65
C ASN A 296 3.09 6.68 -2.55
N SER A 297 4.25 6.98 -1.99
CA SER A 297 4.77 8.34 -1.79
C SER A 297 5.49 8.90 -3.02
N ASN A 298 5.73 8.07 -4.03
CA ASN A 298 6.40 8.43 -5.28
C ASN A 298 5.45 8.52 -6.48
N TYR A 299 4.15 8.28 -6.29
CA TYR A 299 3.13 8.43 -7.33
C TYR A 299 3.40 7.56 -8.57
N ALA A 300 3.88 6.33 -8.33
CA ALA A 300 4.37 5.43 -9.36
C ALA A 300 4.05 3.95 -9.06
N LEU A 301 4.21 3.10 -10.07
CA LEU A 301 4.22 1.65 -9.97
C LEU A 301 5.59 1.12 -10.42
N ALA A 302 6.17 0.20 -9.66
CA ALA A 302 7.32 -0.61 -10.05
C ALA A 302 6.85 -1.95 -10.63
N PHE A 303 7.56 -2.42 -11.65
CA PHE A 303 7.36 -3.69 -12.31
C PHE A 303 8.63 -4.52 -12.12
N VAL A 304 8.47 -5.71 -11.56
CA VAL A 304 9.55 -6.64 -11.22
C VAL A 304 9.30 -7.97 -11.93
N PRO A 305 9.95 -8.23 -13.08
CA PRO A 305 9.87 -9.52 -13.75
C PRO A 305 10.35 -10.63 -12.82
N LEU A 306 9.61 -11.74 -12.81
CA LEU A 306 10.01 -12.95 -12.12
C LEU A 306 10.67 -13.89 -13.13
N ASP A 307 11.79 -14.48 -12.74
CA ASP A 307 12.44 -15.51 -13.56
C ASP A 307 11.42 -16.62 -13.84
N SER A 308 11.40 -17.11 -15.09
CA SER A 308 10.68 -18.34 -15.41
C SER A 308 11.25 -19.45 -14.52
N GLN A 309 10.41 -20.05 -13.69
CA GLN A 309 10.81 -21.09 -12.74
C GLN A 309 11.68 -22.15 -13.44
N ASP A 310 12.86 -22.42 -12.88
CA ASP A 310 13.70 -23.58 -13.24
C ASP A 310 13.00 -24.91 -12.89
#